data_AF-A0A1Y1RYW7-F1
#
_entry.id   AF-A0A1Y1RYW7-F1
#
_cell.length_a   1.000
_cell.length_b   1.000
_cell.length_c   1.000
_cell.angle_alpha   90.00
_cell.angle_beta   90.00
_cell.angle_gamma   90.00
#
_symmetry.space_group_name_H-M   'P 1'
#
loop_
_entity.id
_entity.type
_entity.pdbx_description
1 polymer ?
#
loop_
_entity_poly.entity_id
_entity_poly.type
_entity_poly.pdbx_seq_one_letter_code
_entity_poly.pdbx_strand_id
1 'polypeptide(L)'
;MELTIKEIPAAFKANIPQGMRLFAKHGKEVLLVESVFCPNGHNLLVDSVRIHDEPSIRLNIRLGNQKGVVFLDSFWGSHANLFSFLPTKMEADSAVEAHCPYCDVLLNVKQPCENKDCDSREQIALYLPGRNNRIYICPKVACPHHMLVVEEIPHDILEVIDEINYFGTGQDEVFGGI
;
A
#
# COMPACT_ATOMS: atom_id res chain seq x y z
N MET A 1 -2.73 -18.45 8.56
CA MET A 1 -3.55 -17.94 7.45
C MET A 1 -2.91 -18.43 6.18
N GLU A 2 -3.65 -19.17 5.34
CA GLU A 2 -3.11 -19.71 4.10
C GLU A 2 -2.95 -18.58 3.08
N LEU A 3 -1.78 -18.51 2.45
CA LEU A 3 -1.50 -17.52 1.42
C LEU A 3 -2.24 -17.92 0.14
N THR A 4 -3.27 -17.17 -0.21
CA THR A 4 -3.90 -17.30 -1.52
C THR A 4 -3.12 -16.47 -2.53
N ILE A 5 -2.22 -17.11 -3.27
CA ILE A 5 -1.55 -16.46 -4.40
C ILE A 5 -2.62 -16.31 -5.50
N LYS A 6 -3.07 -15.07 -5.74
CA LYS A 6 -4.00 -14.77 -6.83
C LYS A 6 -3.20 -14.44 -8.09
N GLU A 7 -3.57 -15.06 -9.20
CA GLU A 7 -3.02 -14.72 -10.50
C GLU A 7 -3.52 -13.35 -10.93
N ILE A 8 -2.62 -12.53 -11.46
CA ILE A 8 -2.96 -11.21 -11.98
C ILE A 8 -3.74 -11.39 -13.30
N PRO A 9 -4.96 -10.84 -13.44
CA PRO A 9 -5.74 -11.00 -14.66
C PRO A 9 -5.03 -10.47 -15.91
N ALA A 10 -5.12 -11.20 -17.03
CA ALA A 10 -4.50 -10.78 -18.30
C ALA A 10 -4.98 -9.39 -18.77
N ALA A 11 -6.24 -9.04 -18.52
CA ALA A 11 -6.81 -7.73 -18.83
C ALA A 11 -6.16 -6.60 -18.02
N PHE A 12 -5.76 -6.86 -16.76
CA PHE A 12 -4.98 -5.91 -15.96
C PHE A 12 -3.56 -5.78 -16.52
N LYS A 13 -2.90 -6.91 -16.85
CA LYS A 13 -1.54 -6.90 -17.42
C LYS A 13 -1.42 -6.10 -18.71
N ALA A 14 -2.48 -6.07 -19.52
CA ALA A 14 -2.53 -5.29 -20.75
C ALA A 14 -2.61 -3.77 -20.52
N ASN A 15 -3.04 -3.34 -19.32
CA ASN A 15 -3.33 -1.93 -19.00
C ASN A 15 -2.81 -1.56 -17.60
N ILE A 16 -1.60 -2.00 -17.23
CA ILE A 16 -1.02 -1.67 -15.93
C ILE A 16 -0.90 -0.14 -15.82
N PRO A 17 -1.44 0.49 -14.76
CA PRO A 17 -1.42 1.94 -14.62
C PRO A 17 0.02 2.44 -14.52
N GLN A 18 0.26 3.64 -15.06
CA GLN A 18 1.55 4.30 -14.89
C GLN A 18 1.86 4.46 -13.39
N GLY A 19 3.10 4.19 -13.01
CA GLY A 19 3.54 4.16 -11.61
C GLY A 19 3.41 2.79 -10.96
N MET A 20 2.93 1.78 -11.69
CA MET A 20 3.04 0.37 -11.31
C MET A 20 3.72 -0.43 -12.43
N ARG A 21 4.35 -1.54 -12.07
CA ARG A 21 4.89 -2.51 -13.03
C ARG A 21 4.62 -3.95 -12.60
N LEU A 22 4.58 -4.84 -13.59
CA LEU A 22 4.68 -6.27 -13.36
C LEU A 22 6.14 -6.66 -13.18
N PHE A 23 6.41 -7.51 -12.19
CA PHE A 23 7.73 -8.05 -11.93
C PHE A 23 7.64 -9.56 -11.75
N ALA A 24 8.59 -10.30 -12.32
CA ALA A 24 8.69 -11.74 -12.09
C ALA A 24 9.73 -11.99 -11.00
N LYS A 25 9.29 -12.51 -9.84
CA LYS A 25 10.17 -12.94 -8.74
C LYS A 25 9.90 -14.41 -8.43
N HIS A 26 10.94 -15.25 -8.42
CA HIS A 26 10.83 -16.71 -8.18
C HIS A 26 9.77 -17.42 -9.03
N GLY A 27 9.61 -17.04 -10.30
CA GLY A 27 8.63 -17.63 -11.22
C GLY A 27 7.18 -17.23 -10.94
N LYS A 28 6.94 -16.26 -10.05
CA LYS A 28 5.63 -15.67 -9.77
C LYS A 28 5.62 -14.22 -10.25
N GLU A 29 4.50 -13.80 -10.81
CA GLU A 29 4.27 -12.40 -11.18
C GLU A 29 3.74 -11.64 -9.96
N VAL A 30 4.37 -10.52 -9.64
CA VAL A 30 3.97 -9.60 -8.58
C VAL A 30 3.86 -8.19 -9.14
N LEU A 31 3.05 -7.36 -8.51
CA LEU A 31 2.93 -5.94 -8.85
C LEU A 31 3.81 -5.11 -7.92
N LEU A 32 4.53 -4.15 -8.50
CA LEU A 32 5.35 -3.19 -7.78
C LEU A 32 4.85 -1.77 -8.05
N VAL A 33 4.78 -0.96 -7.01
CA VAL A 33 4.53 0.49 -7.09
C VAL A 33 5.86 1.22 -7.29
N GLU A 34 6.07 1.82 -8.45
CA GLU A 34 7.32 2.52 -8.83
C GLU A 34 7.25 4.04 -8.67
N SER A 35 6.05 4.59 -8.58
CA SER A 35 5.87 6.01 -8.28
C SER A 35 4.50 6.25 -7.68
N VAL A 36 4.46 6.96 -6.57
CA VAL A 36 3.21 7.31 -5.90
C VAL A 36 3.38 8.65 -5.19
N PHE A 37 2.35 9.47 -5.22
CA PHE A 37 2.44 10.89 -4.90
C PHE A 37 1.46 11.28 -3.81
N CYS A 38 1.78 12.39 -3.13
CA CYS A 38 0.80 13.11 -2.33
C CYS A 38 -0.09 14.01 -3.23
N PRO A 39 -1.19 14.60 -2.72
CA PRO A 39 -2.05 15.47 -3.54
C PRO A 39 -1.34 16.74 -4.05
N ASN A 40 -0.21 17.11 -3.45
CA ASN A 40 0.63 18.23 -3.88
C ASN A 40 1.76 17.81 -4.85
N GLY A 41 1.80 16.55 -5.32
CA GLY A 41 2.74 16.10 -6.34
C GLY A 41 4.15 15.70 -5.87
N HIS A 42 4.38 15.57 -4.55
CA HIS A 42 5.65 15.03 -4.05
C HIS A 42 5.67 13.50 -4.17
N ASN A 43 6.70 12.94 -4.81
CA ASN A 43 6.90 11.49 -4.85
C ASN A 43 7.19 10.98 -3.42
N LEU A 44 6.44 9.97 -2.99
CA LEU A 44 6.53 9.36 -1.67
C LEU A 44 7.45 8.14 -1.65
N LEU A 45 7.84 7.63 -2.82
CA LEU A 45 8.80 6.55 -2.93
C LEU A 45 10.22 7.05 -2.65
N VAL A 46 10.96 6.37 -1.77
CA VAL A 46 12.32 6.73 -1.38
C VAL A 46 13.25 5.53 -1.44
N ASP A 47 14.47 5.76 -1.92
CA ASP A 47 15.49 4.71 -2.03
C ASP A 47 16.38 4.59 -0.77
N SER A 48 16.24 5.52 0.19
CA SER A 48 17.04 5.54 1.42
C SER A 48 16.74 4.39 2.37
N VAL A 49 15.56 3.77 2.22
CA VAL A 49 15.12 2.59 2.97
C VAL A 49 14.49 1.66 1.94
N ARG A 50 14.99 0.43 1.88
CA ARG A 50 14.49 -0.61 0.98
C ARG A 50 13.81 -1.71 1.76
N ILE A 51 12.74 -2.24 1.21
CA ILE A 51 12.05 -3.43 1.72
C ILE A 51 12.00 -4.41 0.56
N HIS A 52 12.45 -5.65 0.78
CA HIS A 52 12.60 -6.67 -0.27
C HIS A 52 13.41 -6.19 -1.49
N ASP A 53 14.47 -5.42 -1.22
CA ASP A 53 15.41 -4.80 -2.17
C ASP A 53 14.84 -3.71 -3.08
N GLU A 54 13.58 -3.34 -2.89
CA GLU A 54 12.90 -2.28 -3.64
C GLU A 54 12.74 -1.00 -2.80
N PRO A 55 12.72 0.18 -3.42
CA PRO A 55 12.43 1.44 -2.74
C PRO A 55 11.11 1.37 -1.96
N SER A 56 11.04 2.03 -0.81
CA SER A 56 9.86 2.01 0.05
C SER A 56 9.02 3.28 -0.06
N ILE A 57 7.74 3.21 0.29
CA ILE A 57 6.85 4.37 0.36
C ILE A 57 6.97 4.99 1.76
N ARG A 58 7.45 6.23 1.83
CA ARG A 58 7.67 6.95 3.11
C ARG A 58 6.51 7.87 3.46
N LEU A 59 5.94 7.68 4.64
CA LEU A 59 4.90 8.54 5.20
C LEU A 59 5.28 9.01 6.61
N ASN A 60 4.91 10.24 6.96
CA ASN A 60 4.88 10.65 8.36
C ASN A 60 3.57 10.14 8.97
N ILE A 61 3.64 9.49 10.13
CA ILE A 61 2.45 9.00 10.85
C ILE A 61 2.30 9.68 12.20
N ARG A 62 1.05 9.88 12.61
CA ARG A 62 0.69 10.32 13.96
C ARG A 62 -0.29 9.32 14.55
N LEU A 63 -0.04 8.90 15.78
CA LEU A 63 -0.90 8.00 16.53
C LEU A 63 -1.04 8.53 17.97
N GLY A 64 -2.18 9.17 18.23
CA GLY A 64 -2.38 9.93 19.47
C GLY A 64 -1.29 11.00 19.64
N ASN A 65 -0.51 10.92 20.71
CA ASN A 65 0.59 11.86 20.99
C ASN A 65 1.93 11.45 20.36
N GLN A 66 2.00 10.29 19.69
CA GLN A 66 3.23 9.80 19.07
C GLN A 66 3.30 10.24 17.61
N LYS A 67 4.49 10.65 17.18
CA LYS A 67 4.80 10.97 15.78
C LYS A 67 6.01 10.18 15.34
N GLY A 68 6.04 9.78 14.08
CA GLY A 68 7.24 9.25 13.46
C GLY A 68 7.03 8.96 11.99
N VAL A 69 7.84 8.07 11.46
CA VAL A 69 7.88 7.73 10.04
C VAL A 69 7.59 6.25 9.87
N VAL A 70 6.80 5.92 8.86
CA VAL A 70 6.63 4.55 8.38
C VAL A 70 7.17 4.45 6.95
N PHE A 71 7.81 3.33 6.67
CA PHE A 71 8.20 2.90 5.34
C PHE A 71 7.37 1.67 4.99
N LEU A 72 6.51 1.81 3.99
CA LEU A 72 5.69 0.71 3.48
C LEU A 72 6.42 0.03 2.32
N ASP A 73 6.27 -1.27 2.21
CA ASP A 73 6.73 -2.02 1.06
C ASP A 73 6.03 -1.53 -0.22
N SER A 74 6.77 -1.52 -1.33
CA SER A 74 6.25 -1.11 -2.65
C SER A 74 5.63 -2.28 -3.42
N PHE A 75 5.81 -3.51 -2.98
CA PHE A 75 5.09 -4.66 -3.53
C PHE A 75 3.61 -4.58 -3.15
N TRP A 76 2.73 -4.59 -4.16
CA TRP A 76 1.28 -4.61 -3.96
C TRP A 76 0.85 -5.85 -3.17
N GLY A 77 -0.04 -5.66 -2.20
CA GLY A 77 -0.49 -6.71 -1.30
C GLY A 77 0.50 -7.11 -0.19
N SER A 78 1.72 -6.57 -0.18
CA SER A 78 2.66 -6.82 0.91
C SER A 78 2.29 -6.02 2.16
N HIS A 79 2.32 -6.68 3.32
CA HIS A 79 2.10 -6.05 4.63
C HIS A 79 3.40 -5.73 5.37
N ALA A 80 4.55 -5.89 4.71
CA ALA A 80 5.83 -5.54 5.30
C ALA A 80 5.97 -4.02 5.44
N ASN A 81 6.43 -3.57 6.61
CA ASN A 81 6.67 -2.17 6.90
C ASN A 81 7.76 -2.01 7.97
N LEU A 82 8.38 -0.83 7.98
CA LEU A 82 9.36 -0.44 8.99
C LEU A 82 8.95 0.88 9.63
N PHE A 83 9.09 0.97 10.95
CA PHE A 83 8.78 2.19 11.70
C PHE A 83 10.07 2.83 12.23
N SER A 84 10.13 4.16 12.22
CA SER A 84 11.25 4.91 12.84
C SER A 84 11.21 4.90 14.38
N PHE A 85 10.15 4.35 14.97
CA PHE A 85 9.98 4.21 16.42
C PHE A 85 9.18 2.94 16.72
N LEU A 86 9.32 2.40 17.93
CA LEU A 86 8.42 1.38 18.43
C LEU A 86 7.22 2.08 19.07
N PRO A 87 6.05 2.11 18.42
CA PRO A 87 4.85 2.65 19.05
C PRO A 87 4.51 1.79 20.27
N THR A 88 4.76 2.33 21.46
CA THR A 88 4.60 1.62 22.74
C THR A 88 3.14 1.26 23.06
N LYS A 89 2.19 1.73 22.23
CA LYS A 89 0.74 1.49 22.34
C LYS A 89 0.08 1.45 20.94
N MET A 90 0.43 0.47 20.10
CA MET A 90 -0.46 0.10 18.99
C MET A 90 -1.50 -0.88 19.51
N GLU A 91 -2.68 -0.37 19.86
CA GLU A 91 -3.84 -1.25 19.95
C GLU A 91 -4.26 -1.63 18.53
N ALA A 92 -4.82 -2.83 18.33
CA ALA A 92 -5.18 -3.33 17.00
C ALA A 92 -6.16 -2.38 16.25
N ASP A 93 -6.99 -1.65 17.01
CA ASP A 93 -7.99 -0.72 16.49
C ASP A 93 -7.50 0.72 16.31
N SER A 94 -6.25 1.00 16.65
CA SER A 94 -5.65 2.32 16.46
C SER A 94 -5.65 2.72 14.98
N ALA A 95 -6.21 3.89 14.68
CA ALA A 95 -6.10 4.52 13.36
C ALA A 95 -4.98 5.57 13.35
N VAL A 96 -4.20 5.60 12.27
CA VAL A 96 -3.12 6.57 12.10
C VAL A 96 -3.55 7.75 11.23
N GLU A 97 -3.03 8.94 11.55
CA GLU A 97 -3.01 10.06 10.61
C GLU A 97 -1.74 9.94 9.77
N ALA A 98 -1.89 9.82 8.45
CA ALA A 98 -0.80 9.79 7.50
C ALA A 98 -0.61 11.16 6.86
N HIS A 99 0.64 11.61 6.80
CA HIS A 99 1.02 12.90 6.25
C HIS A 99 2.14 12.74 5.23
N CYS A 100 2.12 13.59 4.21
CA CYS A 100 3.25 13.71 3.28
C CYS A 100 4.51 14.16 4.04
N PRO A 101 5.66 13.46 3.89
CA PRO A 101 6.88 13.81 4.62
C PRO A 101 7.56 15.09 4.11
N TYR A 102 7.09 15.69 3.02
CA TYR A 102 7.67 16.88 2.40
C TYR A 102 6.88 18.16 2.67
N CYS A 103 5.54 18.07 2.67
CA CYS A 103 4.65 19.23 2.83
C CYS A 103 3.62 19.10 3.96
N ASP A 104 3.68 18.00 4.73
CA ASP A 104 2.81 17.70 5.89
C ASP A 104 1.30 17.67 5.58
N VAL A 105 0.89 17.69 4.31
CA VAL A 105 -0.52 17.55 3.93
C VAL A 105 -1.07 16.22 4.44
N LEU A 106 -2.25 16.27 5.06
CA LEU A 106 -2.98 15.10 5.52
C LEU A 106 -3.40 14.26 4.32
N LEU A 107 -3.09 12.96 4.35
CA LEU A 107 -3.40 11.99 3.31
C LEU A 107 -4.69 11.21 3.60
N ASN A 108 -5.15 11.22 4.85
CA ASN A 108 -6.45 10.67 5.23
C ASN A 108 -7.57 11.42 4.51
N VAL A 109 -8.47 10.67 3.88
CA VAL A 109 -9.70 11.16 3.25
C VAL A 109 -10.91 10.47 3.85
N LYS A 110 -12.06 11.16 3.83
CA LYS A 110 -13.34 10.61 4.27
C LYS A 110 -13.86 9.61 3.24
N GLN A 111 -13.45 8.37 3.40
CA GLN A 111 -13.89 7.23 2.60
C GLN A 111 -13.95 6.02 3.55
N PRO A 112 -15.10 5.35 3.70
CA PRO A 112 -15.18 4.14 4.51
C PRO A 112 -14.26 3.03 3.98
N CYS A 113 -13.74 2.20 4.88
CA CYS A 113 -13.08 0.95 4.52
C CYS A 113 -14.13 -0.04 4.00
N GLU A 114 -13.83 -0.77 2.92
CA GLU A 114 -14.79 -1.75 2.36
C GLU A 114 -14.69 -3.13 3.01
N ASN A 115 -13.67 -3.35 3.83
CA ASN A 115 -13.58 -4.56 4.64
C ASN A 115 -14.69 -4.57 5.70
N LYS A 116 -15.56 -5.59 5.64
CA LYS A 116 -16.72 -5.78 6.52
C LYS A 116 -16.36 -5.87 8.00
N ASP A 117 -15.14 -6.29 8.32
CA ASP A 117 -14.63 -6.41 9.69
C ASP A 117 -13.91 -5.14 10.16
N CYS A 118 -13.99 -4.04 9.40
CA CYS A 118 -13.38 -2.75 9.71
C CYS A 118 -14.43 -1.64 9.74
N ASP A 119 -14.41 -0.83 10.79
CA ASP A 119 -15.31 0.32 10.98
C ASP A 119 -14.66 1.68 10.66
N SER A 120 -13.47 1.67 10.02
CA SER A 120 -12.79 2.90 9.64
C SER A 120 -13.65 3.71 8.66
N ARG A 121 -13.83 4.99 8.98
CA ARG A 121 -14.54 5.96 8.11
C ARG A 121 -13.59 6.76 7.21
N GLU A 122 -12.31 6.44 7.29
CA GLU A 122 -11.25 7.09 6.55
C GLU A 122 -10.36 6.06 5.84
N GLN A 123 -9.75 6.51 4.74
CA GLN A 123 -8.67 5.81 4.04
C GLN A 123 -7.51 6.77 3.79
N ILE A 124 -6.29 6.27 3.73
CA ILE A 124 -5.11 7.01 3.30
C ILE A 124 -5.11 7.01 1.77
N ALA A 125 -5.14 8.19 1.15
CA ALA A 125 -5.13 8.34 -0.30
C ALA A 125 -3.72 8.64 -0.82
N LEU A 126 -3.19 7.74 -1.64
CA LEU A 126 -1.97 7.90 -2.39
C LEU A 126 -2.30 8.02 -3.89
N TYR A 127 -1.58 8.85 -4.62
CA TYR A 127 -1.93 9.22 -5.99
C TYR A 127 -0.96 8.57 -6.97
N LEU A 128 -1.48 7.80 -7.92
CA LEU A 128 -0.67 7.28 -9.02
C LEU A 128 -0.65 8.31 -10.16
N PRO A 129 0.37 8.28 -11.03
CA PRO A 129 0.32 9.00 -12.29
C PRO A 129 -0.96 8.70 -13.09
N GLY A 130 -1.42 9.71 -13.84
CA GLY A 130 -2.67 9.66 -14.58
C GLY A 130 -3.79 10.43 -13.87
N ARG A 131 -4.92 10.58 -14.57
CA ARG A 131 -6.08 11.27 -14.04
C ARG A 131 -6.83 10.32 -13.11
N ASN A 132 -7.14 10.77 -11.90
CA ASN A 132 -7.94 10.04 -10.91
C ASN A 132 -7.40 8.69 -10.41
N ASN A 133 -6.22 8.25 -10.85
CA ASN A 133 -5.62 7.00 -10.38
C ASN A 133 -5.15 7.11 -8.93
N ARG A 134 -5.60 6.20 -8.06
CA ARG A 134 -5.35 6.26 -6.62
C ARG A 134 -5.16 4.88 -6.02
N ILE A 135 -4.37 4.85 -4.96
CA ILE A 135 -4.28 3.73 -4.03
C ILE A 135 -4.90 4.22 -2.72
N TYR A 136 -5.85 3.47 -2.20
CA TYR A 136 -6.36 3.66 -0.86
C TYR A 136 -5.88 2.56 0.06
N ILE A 137 -5.54 2.94 1.29
CA ILE A 137 -5.06 2.02 2.33
C ILE A 137 -5.82 2.32 3.62
N CYS A 138 -6.24 1.28 4.34
CA CYS A 138 -6.87 1.48 5.64
C CYS A 138 -5.88 2.11 6.65
N PRO A 139 -6.27 3.15 7.41
CA PRO A 139 -5.43 3.74 8.44
C PRO A 139 -5.37 2.90 9.73
N LYS A 140 -6.22 1.86 9.86
CA LYS A 140 -6.19 0.97 11.02
C LYS A 140 -5.05 -0.03 10.92
N VAL A 141 -4.28 -0.14 11.99
CA VAL A 141 -3.06 -0.96 12.06
C VAL A 141 -3.31 -2.44 11.75
N ALA A 142 -4.43 -3.00 12.22
CA ALA A 142 -4.76 -4.41 12.02
C ALA A 142 -5.57 -4.71 10.74
N CYS A 143 -5.88 -3.70 9.92
CA CYS A 143 -6.72 -3.89 8.74
C CYS A 143 -5.86 -4.01 7.47
N PRO A 144 -5.90 -5.15 6.75
CA PRO A 144 -5.08 -5.35 5.55
C PRO A 144 -5.69 -4.72 4.28
N HIS A 145 -6.86 -4.09 4.41
CA HIS A 145 -7.59 -3.61 3.24
C HIS A 145 -6.85 -2.47 2.53
N HIS A 146 -6.76 -2.63 1.23
CA HIS A 146 -6.25 -1.66 0.30
C HIS A 146 -7.05 -1.78 -1.00
N MET A 147 -7.11 -0.70 -1.77
CA MET A 147 -7.94 -0.60 -2.96
C MET A 147 -7.24 0.22 -4.04
N LEU A 148 -7.25 -0.30 -5.27
CA LEU A 148 -6.73 0.37 -6.45
C LEU A 148 -7.90 0.98 -7.23
N VAL A 149 -7.81 2.27 -7.51
CA VAL A 149 -8.75 2.97 -8.39
C VAL A 149 -7.99 3.41 -9.63
N VAL A 150 -8.39 2.89 -10.78
CA VAL A 150 -7.83 3.27 -12.09
C VAL A 150 -9.01 3.49 -13.05
N GLU A 151 -9.14 4.70 -13.58
CA GLU A 151 -10.32 5.11 -14.37
C GLU A 151 -10.52 4.25 -15.64
N GLU A 152 -9.42 3.74 -16.20
CA GLU A 152 -9.39 2.99 -17.46
C GLU A 152 -9.58 1.48 -17.29
N ILE A 153 -9.61 0.97 -16.04
CA ILE A 153 -9.71 -0.47 -15.76
C ILE A 153 -11.09 -0.79 -15.17
N PRO A 154 -11.81 -1.80 -15.72
CA PRO A 154 -13.07 -2.27 -15.16
C PRO A 154 -12.99 -2.65 -13.67
N HIS A 155 -14.05 -2.32 -12.92
CA HIS A 155 -14.08 -2.50 -11.47
C HIS A 155 -13.94 -3.96 -11.04
N ASP A 156 -14.55 -4.89 -11.76
CA ASP A 156 -14.47 -6.34 -11.50
C ASP A 156 -13.04 -6.89 -11.62
N ILE A 157 -12.21 -6.30 -12.49
CA ILE A 157 -10.80 -6.63 -12.59
C ILE A 157 -10.04 -6.06 -11.38
N LEU A 158 -10.35 -4.82 -10.97
CA LEU A 158 -9.71 -4.19 -9.82
C LEU A 158 -10.04 -4.91 -8.51
N GLU A 159 -11.26 -5.42 -8.34
CA GLU A 159 -11.63 -6.23 -7.17
C GLU A 159 -10.69 -7.45 -6.99
N VAL A 160 -10.34 -8.13 -8.09
CA VAL A 160 -9.38 -9.26 -8.03
C VAL A 160 -7.99 -8.79 -7.59
N ILE A 161 -7.57 -7.60 -8.01
CA ILE A 161 -6.28 -7.00 -7.64
C ILE A 161 -6.26 -6.60 -6.16
N ASP A 162 -7.35 -6.01 -5.66
CA ASP A 162 -7.49 -5.54 -4.28
C ASP A 162 -7.47 -6.67 -3.25
N GLU A 163 -7.85 -7.87 -3.68
CA GLU A 163 -7.81 -9.06 -2.84
C GLU A 163 -6.40 -9.68 -2.71
N ILE A 164 -5.41 -9.23 -3.49
CA ILE A 164 -4.03 -9.73 -3.41
C ILE A 164 -3.42 -9.31 -2.07
N ASN A 165 -3.13 -10.28 -1.21
CA ASN A 165 -2.49 -10.03 0.08
C ASN A 165 -1.44 -11.10 0.40
N TYR A 166 -0.25 -10.67 0.80
CA TYR A 166 0.88 -11.52 1.19
C TYR A 166 1.20 -11.33 2.68
N PHE A 167 0.97 -12.37 3.48
CA PHE A 167 1.24 -12.44 4.92
C PHE A 167 2.21 -13.57 5.28
N GLY A 168 3.16 -13.33 6.19
CA GLY A 168 3.94 -14.41 6.83
C GLY A 168 4.79 -15.24 5.86
N THR A 169 5.11 -16.49 6.20
CA THR A 169 6.14 -17.38 5.59
C THR A 169 6.26 -17.44 4.07
N GLY A 170 5.23 -17.10 3.29
CA GLY A 170 5.36 -16.98 1.83
C GLY A 170 5.71 -15.58 1.33
N GLN A 171 5.77 -14.56 2.18
CA GLN A 171 6.58 -13.36 1.91
C GLN A 171 8.05 -13.75 1.75
N ASP A 172 8.58 -14.68 2.55
CA ASP A 172 9.95 -15.17 2.36
C ASP A 172 10.09 -16.05 1.09
N GLU A 173 9.05 -16.75 0.66
CA GLU A 173 9.09 -17.48 -0.62
C GLU A 173 8.90 -16.59 -1.85
N VAL A 174 8.05 -15.57 -1.77
CA VAL A 174 7.75 -14.64 -2.87
C VAL A 174 8.79 -13.54 -2.94
N PHE A 175 9.16 -12.97 -1.79
CA PHE A 175 10.04 -11.83 -1.64
C PHE A 175 11.37 -12.11 -0.93
N GLY A 176 11.52 -13.25 -0.24
CA GLY A 176 12.75 -13.59 0.48
C GLY A 176 13.85 -14.03 -0.48
N GLY A 177 15.05 -13.52 -0.20
CA GLY A 177 16.26 -13.78 -0.96
C GLY A 177 17.26 -12.66 -0.75
N ILE A 178 18.36 -12.99 -0.07
CA ILE A 178 19.69 -12.45 -0.37
C ILE A 178 20.34 -13.47 -1.30
#